data_AF-A0A177G8B1-F1
#
_entry.id   AF-A0A177G8B1-F1
#
_cell.length_a   1.000
_cell.length_b   1.000
_cell.length_c   1.000
_cell.angle_alpha   90.00
_cell.angle_beta   90.00
_cell.angle_gamma   90.00
#
_symmetry.space_group_name_H-M   'P 1'
#
loop_
_entity.id
_entity.type
_entity.pdbx_description
1 polymer ?
#
loop_
_entity_poly.entity_id
_entity_poly.type
_entity_poly.pdbx_seq_one_letter_code
_entity_poly.pdbx_strand_id
1 'polypeptide(L)'
;MEGSPVISPVIWSGHRHVTVRNGLPDDEAGYPVRILKDAIADGVPYKDLLITNDHCLFFDGAFIPVRMLVNGRSIFYDRTISSYTYYHVETAQHAIIRADGVLTESYLDTGNRNNFVQDNKVIKIHGHVKSWEKDAKAPGPVASATAESLFVTLQARALARGVPFTVSDVALRDDPDLRLVTSKGQVIRTMRVKGDKYLFMIPPGVKSVRILSRTRRPCDGPGPFVNDHRHLGVLVGSISLQSVKKNIEITSHLTTVDADGWSVQENLPCRWTTGSAILPLPLHVGDQCSILTLQILACGPYGSMPEQAGVLSVRSV
;
A
#
# COMPACT_ATOMS: atom_id res chain seq x y z
N MET A 1 -1.23 -10.70 -30.98
CA MET A 1 -1.31 -12.09 -31.46
C MET A 1 -1.43 -12.99 -30.24
N GLU A 2 -2.51 -13.76 -30.13
CA GLU A 2 -2.58 -14.81 -29.09
C GLU A 2 -1.47 -15.83 -29.39
N GLY A 3 -0.64 -16.14 -28.39
CA GLY A 3 0.39 -17.17 -28.55
C GLY A 3 -0.24 -18.54 -28.76
N SER A 4 0.45 -19.44 -29.47
CA SER A 4 -0.02 -20.80 -29.69
C SER A 4 -0.15 -21.56 -28.36
N PRO A 5 -1.27 -22.22 -28.07
CA PRO A 5 -1.41 -23.06 -26.89
C PRO A 5 -0.35 -24.16 -26.86
N VAL A 6 0.22 -24.40 -25.68
CA VAL A 6 1.20 -25.47 -25.46
C VAL A 6 0.76 -26.35 -24.29
N ILE A 7 1.08 -27.63 -24.36
CA ILE A 7 0.85 -28.57 -23.25
C ILE A 7 1.99 -28.41 -22.24
N SER A 8 1.66 -28.20 -20.97
CA SER A 8 2.62 -28.11 -19.87
C SER A 8 2.09 -28.87 -18.65
N PRO A 9 2.92 -29.68 -17.96
CA PRO A 9 2.46 -30.40 -16.79
C PRO A 9 2.21 -29.45 -15.62
N VAL A 10 1.09 -29.66 -14.94
CA VAL A 10 0.83 -29.07 -13.62
C VAL A 10 1.69 -29.81 -12.60
N ILE A 11 2.66 -29.10 -12.02
CA ILE A 11 3.60 -29.68 -11.07
C ILE A 11 3.18 -29.47 -9.61
N TRP A 12 2.23 -28.56 -9.38
CA TRP A 12 1.72 -28.23 -8.06
C TRP A 12 0.36 -27.52 -8.13
N SER A 13 -0.47 -27.77 -7.12
CA SER A 13 -1.64 -26.98 -6.81
C SER A 13 -1.74 -26.82 -5.29
N GLY A 14 -2.05 -25.62 -4.83
CA GLY A 14 -2.26 -25.34 -3.42
C GLY A 14 -3.44 -24.41 -3.21
N HIS A 15 -4.01 -24.45 -2.02
CA HIS A 15 -5.14 -23.61 -1.66
C HIS A 15 -4.93 -22.90 -0.33
N ARG A 16 -5.65 -21.80 -0.14
CA ARG A 16 -5.66 -21.06 1.11
C ARG A 16 -7.06 -20.54 1.38
N HIS A 17 -7.47 -20.67 2.63
CA HIS A 17 -8.69 -20.05 3.13
C HIS A 17 -8.40 -18.62 3.59
N VAL A 18 -9.27 -17.68 3.21
CA VAL A 18 -9.22 -16.28 3.60
C VAL A 18 -10.50 -15.93 4.34
N THR A 19 -10.35 -15.23 5.46
CA THR A 19 -11.43 -14.55 6.15
C THR A 19 -11.14 -13.06 6.09
N VAL A 20 -12.12 -12.27 5.65
CA VAL A 20 -11.98 -10.82 5.49
C VAL A 20 -11.74 -10.15 6.84
N ARG A 21 -10.83 -9.18 6.85
CA ARG A 21 -10.51 -8.33 8.00
C ARG A 21 -11.14 -6.95 7.83
N ASN A 22 -12.32 -6.79 8.41
CA ASN A 22 -13.05 -5.52 8.41
C ASN A 22 -12.22 -4.40 9.05
N GLY A 23 -12.32 -3.19 8.49
CA GLY A 23 -11.62 -2.00 9.00
C GLY A 23 -10.22 -1.78 8.43
N LEU A 24 -9.70 -2.72 7.63
CA LEU A 24 -8.51 -2.49 6.79
C LEU A 24 -8.91 -1.93 5.43
N PRO A 25 -7.98 -1.29 4.70
CA PRO A 25 -8.18 -0.96 3.29
C PRO A 25 -8.48 -2.20 2.45
N ASP A 26 -9.23 -2.06 1.35
CA ASP A 26 -9.80 -3.20 0.61
C ASP A 26 -8.76 -4.25 0.15
N ASP A 27 -7.60 -3.78 -0.31
CA ASP A 27 -6.46 -4.59 -0.76
C ASP A 27 -5.72 -5.31 0.39
N GLU A 28 -5.89 -4.85 1.63
CA GLU A 28 -5.34 -5.50 2.84
C GLU A 28 -6.40 -6.30 3.62
N ALA A 29 -7.68 -5.95 3.46
CA ALA A 29 -8.80 -6.60 4.12
C ALA A 29 -9.01 -8.04 3.62
N GLY A 30 -8.48 -8.38 2.44
CA GLY A 30 -8.60 -9.71 1.85
C GLY A 30 -9.93 -9.92 1.13
N TYR A 31 -10.57 -8.85 0.63
CA TYR A 31 -11.71 -8.98 -0.29
C TYR A 31 -11.22 -9.52 -1.64
N PRO A 32 -11.97 -10.42 -2.29
CA PRO A 32 -11.68 -10.80 -3.66
C PRO A 32 -12.04 -9.64 -4.60
N VAL A 33 -11.33 -9.53 -5.71
CA VAL A 33 -11.71 -8.65 -6.81
C VAL A 33 -12.63 -9.42 -7.74
N ARG A 34 -13.83 -8.88 -7.96
CA ARG A 34 -14.79 -9.36 -8.95
C ARG A 34 -14.62 -8.61 -10.25
N ILE A 35 -14.47 -9.35 -11.32
CA ILE A 35 -14.51 -8.86 -12.71
C ILE A 35 -15.81 -9.37 -13.29
N LEU A 36 -16.74 -8.47 -13.61
CA LEU A 36 -18.03 -8.85 -14.18
C LEU A 36 -17.87 -9.51 -15.55
N LYS A 37 -18.81 -10.37 -15.92
CA LYS A 37 -18.96 -10.84 -17.29
C LYS A 37 -18.85 -9.68 -18.30
N ASP A 38 -18.10 -9.91 -19.37
CA ASP A 38 -17.81 -8.96 -20.46
C ASP A 38 -17.09 -7.65 -20.07
N ALA A 39 -16.55 -7.56 -18.85
CA ALA A 39 -15.90 -6.36 -18.34
C ALA A 39 -14.67 -5.93 -19.16
N ILE A 40 -13.94 -6.89 -19.73
CA ILE A 40 -12.68 -6.67 -20.46
C ILE A 40 -12.95 -6.52 -21.96
N ALA A 41 -13.66 -7.51 -22.53
CA ALA A 41 -14.09 -7.53 -23.93
C ALA A 41 -15.42 -8.30 -24.02
N ASP A 42 -16.06 -8.34 -25.18
CA ASP A 42 -17.28 -9.14 -25.34
C ASP A 42 -16.94 -10.62 -25.13
N GLY A 43 -17.64 -11.28 -24.20
CA GLY A 43 -17.35 -12.64 -23.77
C GLY A 43 -16.14 -12.80 -22.86
N VAL A 44 -15.52 -11.70 -22.38
CA VAL A 44 -14.29 -11.75 -21.55
C VAL A 44 -14.44 -10.87 -20.30
N PRO A 45 -14.49 -11.48 -19.10
CA PRO A 45 -14.68 -12.91 -18.86
C PRO A 45 -16.07 -13.38 -19.35
N TYR A 46 -16.24 -14.69 -19.62
CA TYR A 46 -17.52 -15.22 -20.13
C TYR A 46 -18.58 -15.40 -19.03
N LYS A 47 -18.17 -15.32 -17.76
CA LYS A 47 -18.97 -15.22 -16.54
C LYS A 47 -18.21 -14.34 -15.54
N ASP A 48 -18.81 -13.95 -14.43
CA ASP A 48 -18.08 -13.23 -13.38
C ASP A 48 -16.86 -14.04 -12.89
N LEU A 49 -15.70 -13.40 -12.84
CA LEU A 49 -14.44 -13.95 -12.37
C LEU A 49 -14.10 -13.34 -11.01
N LEU A 50 -13.77 -14.19 -10.03
CA LEU A 50 -13.29 -13.79 -8.70
C LEU A 50 -11.83 -14.20 -8.54
N ILE A 51 -10.97 -13.24 -8.25
CA ILE A 51 -9.53 -13.46 -8.04
C ILE A 51 -9.02 -12.63 -6.87
N THR A 52 -7.87 -13.01 -6.31
CA THR A 52 -7.20 -12.20 -5.29
C THR A 52 -6.66 -10.90 -5.91
N ASN A 53 -6.56 -9.85 -5.10
CA ASN A 53 -6.18 -8.50 -5.51
C ASN A 53 -4.79 -8.41 -6.17
N ASP A 54 -3.87 -9.29 -5.76
CA ASP A 54 -2.51 -9.31 -6.29
C ASP A 54 -2.33 -10.22 -7.52
N HIS A 55 -3.36 -10.98 -7.90
CA HIS A 55 -3.26 -11.87 -9.04
C HIS A 55 -3.12 -11.07 -10.34
N CYS A 56 -2.15 -11.46 -11.17
CA CYS A 56 -1.85 -10.75 -12.40
C CYS A 56 -2.65 -11.27 -13.59
N LEU A 57 -3.29 -10.32 -14.29
CA LEU A 57 -3.90 -10.51 -15.59
C LEU A 57 -2.89 -10.18 -16.69
N PHE A 58 -2.96 -10.87 -17.81
CA PHE A 58 -2.07 -10.65 -18.95
C PHE A 58 -2.70 -9.75 -20.00
N PHE A 59 -2.12 -8.57 -20.22
CA PHE A 59 -2.56 -7.57 -21.19
C PHE A 59 -1.36 -7.06 -21.98
N ASP A 60 -1.48 -6.99 -23.31
CA ASP A 60 -0.51 -6.37 -24.21
C ASP A 60 0.97 -6.73 -23.94
N GLY A 61 1.22 -7.99 -23.60
CA GLY A 61 2.57 -8.50 -23.35
C GLY A 61 3.08 -8.35 -21.91
N ALA A 62 2.25 -7.91 -20.97
CA ALA A 62 2.65 -7.66 -19.59
C ALA A 62 1.63 -8.18 -18.55
N PHE A 63 2.13 -8.50 -17.35
CA PHE A 63 1.33 -8.92 -16.20
C PHE A 63 0.96 -7.73 -15.31
N ILE A 64 -0.34 -7.44 -15.23
CA ILE A 64 -0.90 -6.33 -14.44
C ILE A 64 -1.71 -6.91 -13.27
N PRO A 65 -1.36 -6.60 -12.01
CA PRO A 65 -2.18 -6.97 -10.87
C PRO A 65 -3.59 -6.40 -10.98
N VAL A 66 -4.61 -7.24 -10.76
CA VAL A 66 -6.01 -6.84 -10.95
C VAL A 66 -6.43 -5.65 -10.08
N ARG A 67 -5.86 -5.47 -8.88
CA ARG A 67 -6.13 -4.30 -8.03
C ARG A 67 -5.91 -2.98 -8.77
N MET A 68 -4.93 -2.93 -9.68
CA MET A 68 -4.60 -1.74 -10.46
C MET A 68 -5.62 -1.41 -11.55
N LEU A 69 -6.62 -2.27 -11.75
CA LEU A 69 -7.68 -2.14 -12.73
C LEU A 69 -9.07 -1.97 -12.09
N VAL A 70 -9.14 -1.84 -10.76
CA VAL A 70 -10.39 -1.67 -10.00
C VAL A 70 -11.03 -0.32 -10.31
N ASN A 71 -12.02 -0.33 -11.20
CA ASN A 71 -12.72 0.86 -11.69
C ASN A 71 -14.01 1.17 -10.94
N GLY A 72 -14.32 0.42 -9.87
CA GLY A 72 -15.53 0.61 -9.06
C GLY A 72 -16.83 0.43 -9.85
N ARG A 73 -16.79 -0.17 -11.04
CA ARG A 73 -17.95 -0.49 -11.88
C ARG A 73 -17.95 -1.96 -12.25
N SER A 74 -17.23 -2.30 -13.31
CA SER A 74 -17.14 -3.66 -13.84
C SER A 74 -16.03 -4.49 -13.19
N ILE A 75 -15.10 -3.83 -12.50
CA ILE A 75 -14.02 -4.45 -11.72
C ILE A 75 -14.00 -3.78 -10.34
N PHE A 76 -14.30 -4.53 -9.30
CA PHE A 76 -14.42 -4.00 -7.93
C PHE A 76 -14.13 -5.05 -6.86
N TYR A 77 -13.76 -4.59 -5.66
CA TYR A 77 -13.68 -5.45 -4.49
C TYR A 77 -15.07 -5.89 -4.06
N ASP A 78 -15.31 -7.19 -4.02
CA ASP A 78 -16.61 -7.73 -3.63
C ASP A 78 -16.72 -7.82 -2.10
N ARG A 79 -17.24 -6.74 -1.50
CA ARG A 79 -17.47 -6.62 -0.06
C ARG A 79 -18.60 -7.49 0.47
N THR A 80 -19.35 -8.19 -0.40
CA THR A 80 -20.40 -9.14 0.03
C THR A 80 -19.84 -10.49 0.44
N ILE A 81 -18.60 -10.79 0.08
CA ILE A 81 -17.92 -12.05 0.40
C ILE A 81 -17.06 -11.84 1.66
N SER A 82 -17.42 -12.51 2.76
CA SER A 82 -16.68 -12.43 4.03
C SER A 82 -15.59 -13.50 4.19
N SER A 83 -15.63 -14.56 3.38
CA SER A 83 -14.63 -15.63 3.39
C SER A 83 -14.69 -16.44 2.11
N TYR A 84 -13.54 -16.95 1.66
CA TYR A 84 -13.44 -17.81 0.48
C TYR A 84 -12.17 -18.66 0.53
N THR A 85 -12.15 -19.73 -0.27
CA THR A 85 -10.93 -20.50 -0.53
C THR A 85 -10.52 -20.25 -1.98
N TYR A 86 -9.25 -19.92 -2.18
CA TYR A 86 -8.69 -19.74 -3.52
C TYR A 86 -7.58 -20.75 -3.78
N TYR A 87 -7.35 -21.02 -5.06
CA TYR A 87 -6.42 -22.03 -5.54
C TYR A 87 -5.36 -21.39 -6.42
N HIS A 88 -4.13 -21.86 -6.30
CA HIS A 88 -3.05 -21.59 -7.22
C HIS A 88 -2.61 -22.86 -7.90
N VAL A 89 -2.23 -22.75 -9.17
CA VAL A 89 -1.75 -23.84 -10.00
C VAL A 89 -0.39 -23.44 -10.57
N GLU A 90 0.63 -24.25 -10.34
CA GLU A 90 1.96 -24.07 -10.92
C GLU A 90 2.21 -25.09 -12.03
N THR A 91 2.74 -24.58 -13.13
CA THR A 91 3.22 -25.35 -14.28
C THR A 91 4.75 -25.49 -14.23
N ALA A 92 5.31 -26.44 -14.98
CA ALA A 92 6.78 -26.67 -14.98
C ALA A 92 7.61 -25.40 -15.25
N GLN A 93 7.12 -24.51 -16.11
CA GLN A 93 7.59 -23.15 -16.28
C GLN A 93 6.45 -22.18 -15.98
N HIS A 94 6.76 -20.96 -15.53
CA HIS A 94 5.72 -19.93 -15.40
C HIS A 94 5.03 -19.73 -16.75
N ALA A 95 3.71 -19.63 -16.74
CA ALA A 95 2.90 -19.66 -17.95
C ALA A 95 1.79 -18.62 -17.88
N ILE A 96 1.28 -18.27 -19.06
CA ILE A 96 0.01 -17.56 -19.19
C ILE A 96 -1.06 -18.64 -19.32
N ILE A 97 -2.04 -18.63 -18.43
CA ILE A 97 -3.18 -19.56 -18.41
C ILE A 97 -4.48 -18.80 -18.69
N ARG A 98 -5.56 -19.53 -18.93
CA ARG A 98 -6.89 -18.93 -19.16
C ARG A 98 -7.83 -19.32 -18.03
N ALA A 99 -8.31 -18.33 -17.28
CA ALA A 99 -9.30 -18.48 -16.22
C ALA A 99 -10.57 -17.73 -16.62
N ASP A 100 -11.69 -18.44 -16.75
CA ASP A 100 -13.00 -17.88 -17.11
C ASP A 100 -13.00 -16.96 -18.36
N GLY A 101 -12.11 -17.28 -19.32
CA GLY A 101 -11.94 -16.53 -20.56
C GLY A 101 -10.85 -15.46 -20.53
N VAL A 102 -10.32 -15.13 -19.36
CA VAL A 102 -9.28 -14.11 -19.15
C VAL A 102 -7.90 -14.76 -19.14
N LEU A 103 -6.91 -14.13 -19.79
CA LEU A 103 -5.51 -14.56 -19.69
C LEU A 103 -4.91 -14.06 -18.37
N THR A 104 -4.34 -14.97 -17.59
CA THR A 104 -3.78 -14.70 -16.25
C THR A 104 -2.44 -15.42 -16.08
N GLU A 105 -1.73 -15.09 -15.00
CA GLU A 105 -0.53 -15.81 -14.60
C GLU A 105 -0.85 -17.21 -14.06
N SER A 106 0.08 -18.16 -14.24
CA SER A 106 0.18 -19.33 -13.36
C SER A 106 0.92 -18.96 -12.06
N TYR A 107 0.96 -19.85 -11.08
CA TYR A 107 1.67 -19.56 -9.84
C TYR A 107 3.18 -19.51 -10.05
N LEU A 108 3.81 -18.45 -9.51
CA LEU A 108 5.27 -18.31 -9.44
C LEU A 108 5.73 -18.36 -7.98
N ASP A 109 6.50 -19.39 -7.62
CA ASP A 109 7.00 -19.56 -6.25
C ASP A 109 8.15 -18.60 -5.95
N THR A 110 7.80 -17.40 -5.49
CA THR A 110 8.74 -16.37 -5.01
C THR A 110 9.07 -16.52 -3.53
N GLY A 111 8.86 -17.71 -2.96
CA GLY A 111 9.13 -18.04 -1.56
C GLY A 111 7.90 -18.01 -0.65
N ASN A 112 6.70 -17.86 -1.23
CA ASN A 112 5.43 -17.77 -0.51
C ASN A 112 4.64 -19.09 -0.49
N ARG A 113 5.16 -20.18 -1.06
CA ARG A 113 4.49 -21.49 -1.14
C ARG A 113 4.06 -22.05 0.22
N ASN A 114 4.83 -21.78 1.27
CA ASN A 114 4.53 -22.24 2.64
C ASN A 114 3.25 -21.63 3.23
N ASN A 115 2.66 -20.63 2.56
CA ASN A 115 1.37 -20.05 2.96
C ASN A 115 0.15 -20.84 2.46
N PHE A 116 0.36 -21.95 1.72
CA PHE A 116 -0.70 -22.74 1.10
C PHE A 116 -0.78 -24.16 1.66
N VAL A 117 -2.01 -24.66 1.78
CA VAL A 117 -2.28 -26.07 2.06
C VAL A 117 -2.17 -26.85 0.75
N GLN A 118 -1.56 -28.03 0.81
CA GLN A 118 -1.44 -28.97 -0.31
C GLN A 118 -2.07 -30.31 0.10
N ASP A 119 -3.03 -30.80 -0.69
CA ASP A 119 -3.75 -32.05 -0.36
C ASP A 119 -2.94 -33.32 -0.72
N ASN A 120 -1.79 -33.17 -1.41
CA ASN A 120 -0.92 -34.27 -1.81
C ASN A 120 0.10 -34.66 -0.74
N LYS A 121 0.22 -35.98 -0.47
CA LYS A 121 1.13 -36.62 0.51
C LYS A 121 2.63 -36.54 0.18
N VAL A 122 3.03 -35.92 -0.93
CA VAL A 122 4.43 -35.81 -1.34
C VAL A 122 4.91 -34.37 -1.15
N ILE A 123 5.80 -34.18 -0.18
CA ILE A 123 6.54 -32.92 -0.01
C ILE A 123 7.71 -32.97 -1.00
N LYS A 124 7.63 -32.23 -2.11
CA LYS A 124 8.81 -32.00 -2.96
C LYS A 124 9.77 -31.10 -2.18
N ILE A 125 11.02 -31.56 -2.00
CA ILE A 125 12.10 -30.72 -1.48
C ILE A 125 12.28 -29.54 -2.46
N HIS A 126 12.18 -28.33 -1.92
CA HIS A 126 12.01 -27.06 -2.61
C HIS A 126 12.96 -26.86 -3.80
N GLY A 127 12.41 -26.38 -4.91
CA GLY A 127 13.22 -25.72 -5.95
C GLY A 127 13.70 -24.35 -5.48
N HIS A 128 14.65 -23.75 -6.20
CA HIS A 128 15.12 -22.39 -5.94
C HIS A 128 13.96 -21.38 -5.93
N VAL A 129 14.00 -20.41 -4.99
CA VAL A 129 13.09 -19.26 -4.97
C VAL A 129 13.20 -18.53 -6.31
N LYS A 130 12.06 -18.42 -7.01
CA LYS A 130 11.98 -17.76 -8.32
C LYS A 130 11.86 -16.24 -8.16
N SER A 131 12.15 -15.53 -9.23
CA SER A 131 12.04 -14.07 -9.34
C SER A 131 11.23 -13.69 -10.57
N TRP A 132 10.49 -12.60 -10.49
CA TRP A 132 9.72 -12.09 -11.62
C TRP A 132 10.62 -11.73 -12.80
N GLU A 133 11.81 -11.18 -12.52
CA GLU A 133 12.76 -10.71 -13.52
C GLU A 133 13.35 -11.85 -14.35
N LYS A 134 13.51 -13.05 -13.77
CA LYS A 134 14.20 -14.18 -14.42
C LYS A 134 13.25 -15.27 -14.89
N ASP A 135 12.20 -15.53 -14.12
CA ASP A 135 11.41 -16.75 -14.25
C ASP A 135 10.02 -16.50 -14.81
N ALA A 136 9.56 -15.24 -14.89
CA ALA A 136 8.23 -14.94 -15.37
C ALA A 136 8.09 -15.07 -16.89
N LYS A 137 6.92 -15.52 -17.37
CA LYS A 137 6.64 -15.70 -18.80
C LYS A 137 6.59 -14.38 -19.59
N ALA A 138 6.35 -13.28 -18.89
CA ALA A 138 6.21 -11.94 -19.43
C ALA A 138 6.62 -10.92 -18.34
N PRO A 139 7.01 -9.69 -18.72
CA PRO A 139 7.35 -8.65 -17.76
C PRO A 139 6.16 -8.30 -16.85
N GLY A 140 6.47 -8.05 -15.59
CA GLY A 140 5.52 -7.67 -14.55
C GLY A 140 6.22 -7.63 -13.20
N PRO A 141 5.71 -6.85 -12.22
CA PRO A 141 4.56 -5.95 -12.32
C PRO A 141 4.86 -4.70 -13.17
N VAL A 142 3.89 -4.25 -13.97
CA VAL A 142 4.08 -3.18 -14.99
C VAL A 142 4.18 -1.78 -14.37
N ALA A 143 4.80 -0.84 -15.10
CA ALA A 143 4.82 0.58 -14.76
C ALA A 143 3.41 1.18 -14.70
N SER A 144 3.22 2.16 -13.80
CA SER A 144 1.92 2.79 -13.53
C SER A 144 1.20 3.34 -14.77
N ALA A 145 1.94 3.86 -15.76
CA ALA A 145 1.36 4.43 -16.98
C ALA A 145 0.63 3.39 -17.85
N THR A 146 1.13 2.14 -17.93
CA THR A 146 0.46 1.08 -18.68
C THR A 146 -0.84 0.67 -17.99
N ALA A 147 -0.80 0.53 -16.66
CA ALA A 147 -1.98 0.21 -15.87
C ALA A 147 -3.03 1.34 -15.93
N GLU A 148 -2.60 2.60 -15.93
CA GLU A 148 -3.49 3.76 -16.08
C GLU A 148 -4.23 3.75 -17.42
N SER A 149 -3.53 3.53 -18.53
CA SER A 149 -4.14 3.47 -19.87
C SER A 149 -5.20 2.36 -19.96
N LEU A 150 -4.90 1.17 -19.43
CA LEU A 150 -5.84 0.07 -19.40
C LEU A 150 -7.02 0.34 -18.47
N PHE A 151 -6.78 0.91 -17.29
CA PHE A 151 -7.82 1.36 -16.37
C PHE A 151 -8.80 2.32 -17.06
N VAL A 152 -8.30 3.35 -17.74
CA VAL A 152 -9.13 4.33 -18.47
C VAL A 152 -9.96 3.64 -19.54
N THR A 153 -9.37 2.71 -20.29
CA THR A 153 -10.07 1.94 -21.33
C THR A 153 -11.21 1.10 -20.75
N LEU A 154 -10.94 0.34 -19.69
CA LEU A 154 -11.93 -0.51 -19.02
C LEU A 154 -13.03 0.33 -18.34
N GLN A 155 -12.66 1.47 -17.77
CA GLN A 155 -13.59 2.42 -17.17
C GLN A 155 -14.56 3.00 -18.21
N ALA A 156 -14.05 3.44 -19.37
CA ALA A 156 -14.85 3.98 -20.46
C ALA A 156 -15.79 2.92 -21.04
N ARG A 157 -15.31 1.67 -21.19
CA ARG A 157 -16.13 0.54 -21.61
C ARG A 157 -17.27 0.27 -20.63
N ALA A 158 -16.99 0.23 -19.32
CA ALA A 158 -18.01 0.02 -18.30
C ALA A 158 -19.09 1.12 -18.34
N LEU A 159 -18.67 2.38 -18.54
CA LEU A 159 -19.56 3.52 -18.69
C LEU A 159 -20.45 3.40 -19.94
N ALA A 160 -19.87 3.07 -21.09
CA ALA A 160 -20.60 2.88 -22.34
C ALA A 160 -21.65 1.75 -22.26
N ARG A 161 -21.41 0.76 -21.41
CA ARG A 161 -22.35 -0.35 -21.14
C ARG A 161 -23.35 -0.05 -20.02
N GLY A 162 -23.36 1.16 -19.46
CA GLY A 162 -24.29 1.55 -18.39
C GLY A 162 -24.06 0.82 -17.07
N VAL A 163 -22.87 0.27 -16.82
CA VAL A 163 -22.56 -0.39 -15.54
C VAL A 163 -22.51 0.67 -14.44
N PRO A 164 -23.31 0.56 -13.36
CA PRO A 164 -23.33 1.55 -12.30
C PRO A 164 -22.02 1.57 -11.53
N PHE A 165 -21.73 2.69 -10.88
CA PHE A 165 -20.63 2.79 -9.92
C PHE A 165 -21.07 2.19 -8.59
N THR A 166 -20.28 1.28 -8.03
CA THR A 166 -20.60 0.45 -6.86
C THR A 166 -19.89 0.90 -5.58
N VAL A 167 -18.98 1.88 -5.66
CA VAL A 167 -18.22 2.38 -4.52
C VAL A 167 -18.58 3.84 -4.25
N SER A 168 -18.59 4.25 -3.00
CA SER A 168 -18.80 5.65 -2.61
C SER A 168 -17.46 6.38 -2.50
N ASP A 169 -17.41 7.63 -2.98
CA ASP A 169 -16.24 8.49 -2.78
C ASP A 169 -15.98 8.69 -1.29
N VAL A 170 -14.74 8.44 -0.87
CA VAL A 170 -14.28 8.75 0.48
C VAL A 170 -13.89 10.22 0.52
N ALA A 171 -14.50 10.99 1.42
CA ALA A 171 -14.14 12.38 1.62
C ALA A 171 -12.65 12.50 2.00
N LEU A 172 -11.91 13.21 1.18
CA LEU A 172 -10.50 13.50 1.39
C LEU A 172 -10.33 14.74 2.27
N ARG A 173 -9.28 14.75 3.10
CA ARG A 173 -8.89 15.87 3.97
C ARG A 173 -7.41 16.19 3.76
N ASP A 174 -7.08 17.46 3.62
CA ASP A 174 -5.67 17.87 3.46
C ASP A 174 -4.94 18.06 4.79
N ASP A 175 -5.66 18.09 5.92
CA ASP A 175 -5.08 18.25 7.24
C ASP A 175 -4.32 16.98 7.69
N PRO A 176 -3.01 17.06 7.98
CA PRO A 176 -2.24 15.93 8.50
C PRO A 176 -2.51 15.63 9.98
N ASP A 177 -3.23 16.49 10.72
CA ASP A 177 -3.35 16.41 12.20
C ASP A 177 -1.98 16.24 12.88
N LEU A 178 -1.01 17.01 12.37
CA LEU A 178 0.38 16.95 12.77
C LEU A 178 0.52 17.37 14.24
N ARG A 179 1.06 16.47 15.06
CA ARG A 179 1.28 16.70 16.49
C ARG A 179 2.56 16.03 16.95
N LEU A 180 3.07 16.47 18.09
CA LEU A 180 4.18 15.80 18.76
C LEU A 180 3.69 15.09 20.01
N VAL A 181 4.32 13.97 20.34
CA VAL A 181 4.14 13.27 21.61
C VAL A 181 5.49 13.12 22.29
N THR A 182 5.61 13.57 23.53
CA THR A 182 6.85 13.40 24.30
C THR A 182 7.00 11.94 24.77
N SER A 183 8.18 11.56 25.24
CA SER A 183 8.40 10.22 25.84
C SER A 183 7.51 9.94 27.08
N LYS A 184 6.94 10.99 27.69
CA LYS A 184 5.99 10.89 28.81
C LYS A 184 4.52 10.83 28.35
N GLY A 185 4.25 10.76 27.05
CA GLY A 185 2.90 10.72 26.49
C GLY A 185 2.19 12.07 26.38
N GLN A 186 2.86 13.19 26.71
CA GLN A 186 2.25 14.52 26.58
C GLN A 186 2.11 14.89 25.10
N VAL A 187 0.91 15.27 24.69
CA VAL A 187 0.63 15.77 23.33
C VAL A 187 0.97 17.26 23.24
N ILE A 188 1.77 17.64 22.26
CA ILE A 188 2.09 19.02 21.90
C ILE A 188 1.46 19.28 20.52
N ARG A 189 0.47 20.18 20.48
CA ARG A 189 -0.19 20.60 19.24
C ARG A 189 0.66 21.65 18.51
N THR A 190 0.46 21.75 17.20
CA THR A 190 1.07 22.84 16.42
C THR A 190 0.63 24.19 16.99
N MET A 191 1.60 25.03 17.33
CA MET A 191 1.35 26.38 17.83
C MET A 191 1.03 27.34 16.67
N ARG A 192 1.73 27.17 15.55
CA ARG A 192 1.55 28.01 14.35
C ARG A 192 1.98 27.27 13.10
N VAL A 193 1.27 27.51 12.00
CA VAL A 193 1.67 27.11 10.65
C VAL A 193 1.97 28.37 9.84
N LYS A 194 3.10 28.41 9.13
CA LYS A 194 3.47 29.48 8.20
C LYS A 194 4.01 28.87 6.91
N GLY A 195 3.19 28.81 5.87
CA GLY A 195 3.53 28.09 4.65
C GLY A 195 3.72 26.60 4.95
N ASP A 196 4.88 26.06 4.58
CA ASP A 196 5.30 24.67 4.82
C ASP A 196 5.88 24.44 6.23
N LYS A 197 6.00 25.47 7.07
CA LYS A 197 6.64 25.36 8.40
C LYS A 197 5.61 25.21 9.51
N TYR A 198 5.74 24.11 10.26
CA TYR A 198 4.96 23.80 11.45
C TYR A 198 5.80 24.04 12.69
N LEU A 199 5.31 24.91 13.58
CA LEU A 199 6.02 25.35 14.77
C LEU A 199 5.39 24.74 16.02
N PHE A 200 6.22 24.18 16.89
CA PHE A 200 5.83 23.55 18.15
C PHE A 200 6.64 24.12 19.31
N MET A 201 5.97 24.38 20.43
CA MET A 201 6.66 24.75 21.66
C MET A 201 7.07 23.49 22.41
N ILE A 202 8.38 23.29 22.60
CA ILE A 202 8.94 22.15 23.31
C ILE A 202 9.26 22.56 24.75
N PRO A 203 8.65 21.89 25.76
CA PRO A 203 8.97 22.10 27.17
C PRO A 203 10.43 21.75 27.49
N PRO A 204 11.00 22.35 28.56
CA PRO A 204 12.34 22.01 29.00
C PRO A 204 12.46 20.54 29.40
N GLY A 205 13.65 19.95 29.19
CA GLY A 205 13.96 18.57 29.58
C GLY A 205 13.42 17.48 28.65
N VAL A 206 12.76 17.84 27.54
CA VAL A 206 12.31 16.86 26.52
C VAL A 206 13.49 16.46 25.63
N LYS A 207 13.89 15.19 25.70
CA LYS A 207 15.04 14.64 24.95
C LYS A 207 14.66 14.10 23.57
N SER A 208 13.40 13.76 23.37
CA SER A 208 12.89 13.27 22.09
C SER A 208 11.38 13.49 22.03
N VAL A 209 10.89 13.58 20.80
CA VAL A 209 9.46 13.63 20.49
C VAL A 209 9.15 12.59 19.42
N ARG A 210 7.92 12.07 19.40
CA ARG A 210 7.36 11.40 18.23
C ARG A 210 6.55 12.39 17.41
N ILE A 211 6.80 12.46 16.12
CA ILE A 211 6.01 13.20 15.13
C ILE A 211 4.87 12.28 14.70
N LEU A 212 3.62 12.65 15.04
CA LEU A 212 2.43 11.92 14.65
C LEU A 212 1.68 12.69 13.56
N SER A 213 1.20 11.97 12.56
CA SER A 213 0.34 12.48 11.50
C SER A 213 -0.62 11.41 11.01
N ARG A 214 -1.68 11.82 10.32
CA ARG A 214 -2.46 10.93 9.45
C ARG A 214 -1.55 10.31 8.39
N THR A 215 -1.89 9.12 7.94
CA THR A 215 -1.18 8.42 6.86
C THR A 215 -2.06 8.23 5.65
N ARG A 216 -1.41 8.10 4.50
CA ARG A 216 -2.00 7.73 3.21
C ARG A 216 -1.09 6.71 2.56
N ARG A 217 -1.66 5.80 1.78
CA ARG A 217 -0.89 5.03 0.81
C ARG A 217 -1.01 5.68 -0.58
N PRO A 218 0.07 5.83 -1.34
CA PRO A 218 -0.02 6.38 -2.70
C PRO A 218 -0.98 5.61 -3.62
N CYS A 219 -1.16 4.30 -3.41
CA CYS A 219 -2.15 3.48 -4.11
C CYS A 219 -3.62 3.86 -3.82
N ASP A 220 -3.90 4.58 -2.74
CA ASP A 220 -5.22 5.19 -2.43
C ASP A 220 -5.41 6.56 -3.11
N GLY A 221 -4.61 6.81 -4.16
CA GLY A 221 -4.58 7.99 -5.00
C GLY A 221 -5.79 8.14 -5.93
N PRO A 222 -5.82 9.20 -6.76
CA PRO A 222 -6.70 9.24 -7.92
C PRO A 222 -6.35 8.09 -8.86
N GLY A 223 -7.11 7.00 -8.75
CA GLY A 223 -6.95 5.78 -9.55
C GLY A 223 -6.03 4.73 -8.91
N PRO A 224 -6.34 3.43 -9.09
CA PRO A 224 -5.67 2.33 -8.37
C PRO A 224 -4.35 1.87 -9.02
N PHE A 225 -3.87 2.57 -10.05
CA PHE A 225 -2.76 2.14 -10.90
C PHE A 225 -1.37 2.52 -10.35
N VAL A 226 -1.28 3.01 -9.11
CA VAL A 226 -0.02 3.26 -8.40
C VAL A 226 0.32 2.05 -7.52
N ASN A 227 1.50 1.45 -7.73
CA ASN A 227 1.94 0.27 -6.98
C ASN A 227 2.83 0.60 -5.77
N ASP A 228 2.52 1.68 -5.04
CA ASP A 228 3.20 2.04 -3.80
C ASP A 228 2.21 1.99 -2.64
N HIS A 229 2.40 0.97 -1.79
CA HIS A 229 1.55 0.62 -0.65
C HIS A 229 2.09 1.16 0.68
N ARG A 230 3.16 1.96 0.64
CA ARG A 230 3.77 2.50 1.85
C ARG A 230 2.75 3.41 2.55
N HIS A 231 2.59 3.22 3.85
CA HIS A 231 1.85 4.16 4.68
C HIS A 231 2.74 5.38 4.95
N LEU A 232 2.48 6.48 4.22
CA LEU A 232 3.25 7.72 4.29
C LEU A 232 2.47 8.76 5.10
N GLY A 233 3.11 9.34 6.11
CA GLY A 233 2.57 10.41 6.94
C GLY A 233 2.78 11.78 6.30
N VAL A 234 3.91 12.38 6.65
CA VAL A 234 4.38 13.66 6.09
C VAL A 234 5.83 13.55 5.60
N LEU A 235 6.14 14.25 4.50
CA LEU A 235 7.49 14.38 3.97
C LEU A 235 8.20 15.53 4.68
N VAL A 236 9.15 15.20 5.54
CA VAL A 236 9.86 16.21 6.33
C VAL A 236 11.13 16.63 5.60
N GLY A 237 11.31 17.94 5.40
CA GLY A 237 12.52 18.56 4.91
C GLY A 237 13.38 19.06 6.08
N SER A 238 13.73 20.35 6.09
CA SER A 238 14.53 20.92 7.17
C SER A 238 13.85 20.85 8.55
N ILE A 239 14.65 20.55 9.58
CA ILE A 239 14.23 20.56 10.98
C ILE A 239 15.18 21.48 11.74
N SER A 240 14.61 22.41 12.51
CA SER A 240 15.40 23.31 13.35
C SER A 240 14.76 23.51 14.72
N LEU A 241 15.60 23.74 15.71
CA LEU A 241 15.21 23.97 17.08
C LEU A 241 15.79 25.30 17.55
N GLN A 242 14.91 26.27 17.77
CA GLN A 242 15.27 27.61 18.21
C GLN A 242 15.05 27.75 19.71
N SER A 243 16.12 28.09 20.42
CA SER A 243 16.11 28.50 21.83
C SER A 243 16.46 29.99 21.93
N VAL A 244 16.37 30.57 23.13
CA VAL A 244 16.74 31.98 23.37
C VAL A 244 18.17 32.29 22.93
N LYS A 245 19.10 31.32 23.04
CA LYS A 245 20.54 31.54 22.82
C LYS A 245 21.08 30.93 21.53
N LYS A 246 20.39 29.96 20.93
CA LYS A 246 20.90 29.17 19.80
C LYS A 246 19.77 28.72 18.88
N ASN A 247 20.08 28.64 17.59
CA ASN A 247 19.30 27.91 16.60
C ASN A 247 20.12 26.69 16.16
N ILE A 248 19.54 25.49 16.26
CA ILE A 248 20.22 24.23 15.96
C ILE A 248 19.46 23.51 14.85
N GLU A 249 20.16 23.12 13.80
CA GLU A 249 19.62 22.24 12.77
C GLU A 249 19.67 20.77 13.22
N ILE A 250 18.60 20.01 12.96
CA ILE A 250 18.50 18.60 13.34
C ILE A 250 18.44 17.75 12.07
N THR A 251 19.54 17.06 11.77
CA THR A 251 19.68 16.22 10.58
C THR A 251 19.54 14.72 10.85
N SER A 252 19.22 14.31 12.08
CA SER A 252 19.14 12.90 12.48
C SER A 252 18.19 12.07 11.62
N HIS A 253 17.13 12.68 11.10
CA HIS A 253 16.19 12.03 10.19
C HIS A 253 16.81 11.68 8.82
N LEU A 254 17.86 12.39 8.40
CA LEU A 254 18.61 12.14 7.15
C LEU A 254 19.83 11.24 7.33
N THR A 255 20.32 11.08 8.56
CA THR A 255 21.59 10.38 8.82
C THR A 255 21.42 9.04 9.54
N THR A 256 20.29 8.80 10.18
CA THR A 256 20.03 7.55 10.91
C THR A 256 19.39 6.51 9.99
N VAL A 257 20.08 5.40 9.70
CA VAL A 257 19.59 4.37 8.76
C VAL A 257 18.25 3.76 9.23
N ASP A 258 18.23 3.20 10.44
CA ASP A 258 17.06 2.52 11.02
C ASP A 258 16.28 3.44 11.98
N ALA A 259 15.94 4.63 11.51
CA ALA A 259 15.20 5.58 12.31
C ALA A 259 13.75 5.12 12.50
N ASP A 260 13.36 4.82 13.74
CA ASP A 260 12.01 4.37 14.09
C ASP A 260 10.93 5.33 13.56
N GLY A 261 10.06 4.78 12.71
CA GLY A 261 8.92 5.48 12.12
C GLY A 261 9.27 6.40 10.95
N TRP A 262 10.49 6.29 10.40
CA TRP A 262 10.88 6.94 9.16
C TRP A 262 10.98 5.92 8.02
N SER A 263 10.55 6.33 6.82
CA SER A 263 10.60 5.50 5.61
C SER A 263 12.02 5.42 5.04
N VAL A 264 12.21 4.92 3.83
CA VAL A 264 13.47 5.07 3.10
C VAL A 264 13.78 6.54 2.84
N GLN A 265 15.07 6.89 2.76
CA GLN A 265 15.49 8.25 2.43
C GLN A 265 15.29 8.50 0.93
N GLU A 266 14.74 9.67 0.60
CA GLU A 266 14.52 10.08 -0.79
C GLU A 266 15.82 10.67 -1.38
N ASN A 267 15.86 10.90 -2.69
CA ASN A 267 17.04 11.46 -3.39
C ASN A 267 17.35 12.93 -3.02
N LEU A 268 16.46 13.57 -2.27
CA LEU A 268 16.58 14.93 -1.75
C LEU A 268 16.80 14.87 -0.24
N PRO A 269 17.29 15.95 0.42
CA PRO A 269 17.44 16.01 1.88
C PRO A 269 16.08 16.11 2.58
N CYS A 270 15.26 15.07 2.43
CA CYS A 270 13.96 14.90 3.03
C CYS A 270 13.68 13.42 3.28
N ARG A 271 12.73 13.15 4.16
CA ARG A 271 12.34 11.78 4.48
C ARG A 271 10.88 11.70 4.90
N TRP A 272 10.17 10.72 4.36
CA TRP A 272 8.81 10.43 4.79
C TRP A 272 8.79 9.83 6.19
N THR A 273 7.84 10.27 7.00
CA THR A 273 7.42 9.54 8.21
C THR A 273 6.43 8.44 7.85
N THR A 274 6.30 7.41 8.68
CA THR A 274 5.29 6.34 8.53
C THR A 274 4.03 6.59 9.38
N GLY A 275 3.79 7.87 9.74
CA GLY A 275 2.69 8.30 10.62
C GLY A 275 3.06 8.47 12.09
N SER A 276 4.17 7.87 12.55
CA SER A 276 4.67 8.01 13.92
C SER A 276 6.19 7.87 13.98
N ALA A 277 6.93 8.97 13.81
CA ALA A 277 8.38 8.97 13.67
C ALA A 277 9.11 9.55 14.89
N ILE A 278 10.17 8.90 15.38
CA ILE A 278 10.95 9.44 16.50
C ILE A 278 11.93 10.52 16.02
N LEU A 279 11.96 11.65 16.72
CA LEU A 279 12.93 12.72 16.50
C LEU A 279 13.70 12.98 17.82
N PRO A 280 14.96 12.55 17.90
CA PRO A 280 15.85 12.94 18.98
C PRO A 280 16.08 14.46 18.98
N LEU A 281 16.04 15.07 20.15
CA LEU A 281 16.31 16.50 20.33
C LEU A 281 17.71 16.69 20.94
N PRO A 282 18.47 17.71 20.50
CA PRO A 282 19.78 18.01 21.07
C PRO A 282 19.72 18.27 22.59
N LEU A 283 20.63 17.67 23.35
CA LEU A 283 20.69 17.75 24.83
C LEU A 283 20.88 19.17 25.39
N HIS A 284 21.29 20.14 24.57
CA HIS A 284 21.72 21.48 25.00
C HIS A 284 20.64 22.57 24.90
N VAL A 285 19.38 22.16 24.76
CA VAL A 285 18.24 23.06 24.79
C VAL A 285 17.82 23.12 26.26
N GLY A 286 18.41 24.07 26.98
CA GLY A 286 18.44 24.13 28.46
C GLY A 286 17.08 24.21 29.17
N ASP A 287 17.08 24.67 30.41
CA ASP A 287 15.92 24.70 31.32
C ASP A 287 14.75 25.62 30.87
N GLN A 288 14.71 26.04 29.60
CA GLN A 288 13.71 26.94 29.02
C GLN A 288 13.01 26.29 27.82
N CYS A 289 11.80 26.78 27.52
CA CYS A 289 11.06 26.37 26.34
C CYS A 289 11.83 26.71 25.05
N SER A 290 11.64 25.89 24.03
CA SER A 290 12.19 26.10 22.69
C SER A 290 11.13 25.93 21.61
N ILE A 291 11.41 26.43 20.41
CA ILE A 291 10.52 26.33 19.25
C ILE A 291 11.13 25.34 18.27
N LEU A 292 10.50 24.17 18.12
CA LEU A 292 10.81 23.23 17.06
C LEU A 292 10.06 23.63 15.80
N THR A 293 10.77 23.77 14.70
CA THR A 293 10.20 24.02 13.37
C THR A 293 10.44 22.81 12.49
N LEU A 294 9.35 22.23 11.98
CA LEU A 294 9.37 21.18 10.96
C LEU A 294 8.95 21.76 9.62
N GLN A 295 9.75 21.57 8.57
CA GLN A 295 9.35 21.85 7.20
C GLN A 295 8.64 20.62 6.61
N ILE A 296 7.40 20.79 6.17
CA ILE A 296 6.59 19.74 5.57
C ILE A 296 6.47 20.00 4.07
N LEU A 297 7.19 19.22 3.28
CA LEU A 297 7.28 19.39 1.82
C LEU A 297 6.09 18.76 1.07
N ALA A 298 5.52 17.71 1.64
CA ALA A 298 4.35 17.03 1.10
C ALA A 298 3.56 16.33 2.22
N CYS A 299 2.24 16.32 2.07
CA CYS A 299 1.29 15.66 2.95
C CYS A 299 -0.02 15.42 2.20
N GLY A 300 -0.79 14.41 2.60
CA GLY A 300 -2.16 14.18 2.13
C GLY A 300 -2.33 14.01 0.61
N PRO A 301 -3.57 14.16 0.11
CA PRO A 301 -4.81 14.18 0.88
C PRO A 301 -5.06 12.86 1.64
N TYR A 302 -5.65 12.91 2.82
CA TYR A 302 -5.94 11.77 3.69
C TYR A 302 -7.39 11.33 3.54
N GLY A 303 -7.62 10.03 3.34
CA GLY A 303 -8.97 9.45 3.44
C GLY A 303 -9.46 9.45 4.88
N SER A 304 -10.78 9.56 5.10
CA SER A 304 -11.35 9.33 6.41
C SER A 304 -11.16 7.86 6.82
N MET A 305 -10.24 7.57 7.73
CA MET A 305 -10.26 6.29 8.44
C MET A 305 -11.52 6.24 9.33
N PRO A 306 -12.24 5.11 9.41
CA PRO A 306 -13.17 4.91 10.51
C PRO A 306 -12.40 5.05 11.83
N GLU A 307 -12.94 5.85 12.73
CA GLU A 307 -12.36 6.18 14.02
C GLU A 307 -11.98 4.89 14.76
N GLN A 308 -10.68 4.54 14.82
CA GLN A 308 -10.24 3.43 15.65
C GLN A 308 -10.41 3.83 17.12
N ALA A 309 -11.43 3.23 17.73
CA ALA A 309 -11.66 3.27 19.15
C ALA A 309 -10.43 2.74 19.91
N GLY A 310 -10.03 3.47 20.94
CA GLY A 310 -9.36 2.91 22.10
C GLY A 310 -7.83 2.87 22.02
N VAL A 311 -7.24 3.89 22.63
CA VAL A 311 -5.98 3.81 23.38
C VAL A 311 -5.84 2.41 23.99
N LEU A 312 -4.87 1.62 23.53
CA LEU A 312 -4.43 0.43 24.25
C LEU A 312 -3.87 0.90 25.59
N SER A 313 -4.67 0.72 26.64
CA SER A 313 -4.20 0.82 28.02
C SER A 313 -3.07 -0.19 28.19
N VAL A 314 -1.91 0.29 28.61
CA VAL A 314 -0.84 -0.54 29.14
C VAL A 314 -1.42 -1.32 30.33
N ARG A 315 -1.64 -2.62 30.15
CA ARG A 315 -1.85 -3.53 31.28
C ARG A 315 -0.46 -3.91 31.80
N SER A 316 -0.17 -3.41 32.98
CA SER A 316 0.85 -3.92 33.88
C SER A 316 0.57 -5.39 34.21
N VAL A 317 1.54 -6.27 33.93
CA VAL A 317 1.97 -7.37 34.79
C VAL A 317 3.48 -7.47 34.65
#